data_AF-A0A015J9U2-F1
#
_entry.id   AF-A0A015J9U2-F1
#
_cell.length_a   1.000
_cell.length_b   1.000
_cell.length_c   1.000
_cell.angle_alpha   90.00
_cell.angle_beta   90.00
_cell.angle_gamma   90.00
#
_symmetry.space_group_name_H-M   'P 1'
#
loop_
_entity.id
_entity.type
_entity.pdbx_description
1 polymer ?
#
loop_
_entity_poly.entity_id
_entity_poly.type
_entity_poly.pdbx_seq_one_letter_code
_entity_poly.pdbx_strand_id
1 'polypeptide(L)'
;MTLSEHDWNHIFAPVMKVVKNWLKLPKNTPSSLLFHEGCLGMDHPWKLHCINTITDLTIRLNSDSYAVTSTQIRLRDAQLKSLITDPIFDCDLQVMPWIKPQAQKNVSFNALVIAKTLDMTMAIDPIDRSIWSVLGGKS
;
A
#
# COMPACT_ATOMS: atom_id res chain seq x y z
N MET A 1 -4.23 11.37 -1.79
CA MET A 1 -3.53 11.47 -0.49
C MET A 1 -3.60 10.10 0.15
N THR A 2 -2.46 9.45 0.34
CA THR A 2 -2.38 8.14 1.01
C THR A 2 -1.80 8.35 2.42
N LEU A 3 -2.37 7.64 3.39
CA LEU A 3 -2.11 7.82 4.82
C LEU A 3 -1.05 6.80 5.28
N SER A 4 -0.16 7.23 6.18
CA SER A 4 0.78 6.33 6.86
C SER A 4 0.12 5.55 7.99
N GLU A 5 0.77 4.50 8.50
CA GLU A 5 0.32 3.80 9.71
C GLU A 5 0.09 4.74 10.89
N HIS A 6 0.98 5.72 11.07
CA HIS A 6 0.84 6.73 12.12
C HIS A 6 -0.42 7.56 11.94
N ASP A 7 -0.72 7.99 10.71
CA ASP A 7 -1.92 8.76 10.41
C ASP A 7 -3.18 7.91 10.67
N TRP A 8 -3.16 6.63 10.28
CA TRP A 8 -4.22 5.68 10.58
C TRP A 8 -4.45 5.51 12.08
N ASN A 9 -3.38 5.35 12.86
CA ASN A 9 -3.46 5.24 14.31
C ASN A 9 -4.05 6.50 14.94
N HIS A 10 -3.66 7.67 14.45
CA HIS A 10 -4.19 8.95 14.92
C HIS A 10 -5.69 9.10 14.59
N ILE A 11 -6.09 8.79 13.35
CA ILE A 11 -7.49 8.87 12.90
C ILE A 11 -8.38 7.89 13.66
N PHE A 12 -7.87 6.68 13.96
CA PHE A 12 -8.66 5.65 14.63
C PHE A 12 -8.64 5.73 16.16
N ALA A 13 -7.77 6.55 16.76
CA ALA A 13 -7.67 6.70 18.21
C ALA A 13 -9.01 7.04 18.91
N PRO A 14 -9.86 7.94 18.38
CA PRO A 14 -11.18 8.21 18.97
C PRO A 14 -12.10 6.98 18.93
N VAL A 15 -12.07 6.21 17.84
CA VAL A 15 -12.86 4.97 17.69
C VAL A 15 -12.41 3.95 18.74
N MET A 16 -11.11 3.77 18.92
CA MET A 16 -10.58 2.87 19.94
C MET A 16 -10.99 3.29 21.36
N LYS A 17 -11.10 4.60 21.62
CA LYS A 17 -11.60 5.11 22.90
C LYS A 17 -13.07 4.76 23.13
N VAL A 18 -13.91 4.86 22.10
CA VAL A 18 -15.32 4.47 22.18
C VAL A 18 -15.46 2.97 22.43
N VAL A 19 -14.72 2.14 21.68
CA VAL A 19 -14.72 0.68 21.85
C VAL A 19 -14.29 0.30 23.28
N LYS A 20 -13.21 0.90 23.81
CA LYS A 20 -12.79 0.67 25.20
C LYS A 20 -13.86 1.04 26.21
N ASN A 21 -14.54 2.17 26.01
CA ASN A 21 -15.61 2.59 26.91
C ASN A 21 -16.80 1.63 26.87
N TRP A 22 -17.19 1.15 25.68
CA TRP A 22 -18.27 0.16 25.53
C TRP A 22 -17.96 -1.15 26.24
N LEU A 23 -16.70 -1.57 26.18
CA LEU A 23 -16.21 -2.77 26.87
C LEU A 23 -15.89 -2.54 28.35
N LYS A 24 -16.15 -1.33 28.86
CA LYS A 24 -15.88 -0.92 30.25
C LYS A 24 -14.41 -1.14 30.66
N LEU A 25 -13.48 -1.02 29.71
CA LEU A 25 -12.06 -1.19 29.95
C LEU A 25 -11.46 0.05 30.64
N PRO A 26 -10.45 -0.12 31.52
CA PRO A 26 -9.71 0.99 32.08
C PRO A 26 -9.12 1.91 31.00
N LYS A 27 -9.08 3.22 31.24
CA LYS A 27 -8.60 4.23 30.27
C LYS A 27 -7.14 4.01 29.83
N ASN A 28 -6.32 3.42 30.70
CA ASN A 28 -4.92 3.09 30.45
C ASN A 28 -4.72 1.75 29.72
N THR A 29 -5.80 1.01 29.40
CA THR A 29 -5.71 -0.25 28.66
C THR A 29 -5.11 0.03 27.28
N PRO A 30 -4.02 -0.66 26.89
CA PRO A 30 -3.43 -0.47 25.57
C PRO A 30 -4.39 -0.94 24.48
N SER A 31 -4.47 -0.19 23.37
CA SER A 31 -5.36 -0.56 22.24
C SER A 31 -4.94 -1.88 21.60
N SER A 32 -3.66 -2.26 21.71
CA SER A 32 -3.14 -3.54 21.23
C SER A 32 -3.84 -4.75 21.83
N LEU A 33 -4.36 -4.65 23.06
CA LEU A 33 -5.13 -5.73 23.69
C LEU A 33 -6.38 -6.09 22.87
N LEU A 34 -7.00 -5.10 22.22
CA LEU A 34 -8.21 -5.30 21.43
C LEU A 34 -7.94 -6.03 20.11
N PHE A 35 -6.70 -6.01 19.64
CA PHE A 35 -6.29 -6.73 18.44
C PHE A 35 -5.85 -8.17 18.73
N HIS A 36 -5.67 -8.52 20.00
CA HIS A 36 -5.30 -9.87 20.40
C HIS A 36 -6.49 -10.83 20.30
N GLU A 37 -6.29 -12.00 19.69
CA GLU A 37 -7.34 -13.03 19.48
C GLU A 37 -8.03 -13.46 20.79
N GLY A 38 -7.26 -13.58 21.88
CA GLY A 38 -7.81 -13.90 23.21
C GLY A 38 -8.65 -12.81 23.87
N CYS A 39 -8.86 -11.66 23.24
CA CYS A 39 -9.73 -10.59 23.73
C CYS A 39 -10.90 -10.35 22.76
N LEU A 40 -10.71 -9.50 21.74
CA LEU A 40 -11.69 -9.30 20.68
C LEU A 40 -11.22 -9.82 19.31
N GLY A 41 -9.90 -9.98 19.12
CA GLY A 41 -9.33 -10.37 17.83
C GLY A 41 -9.65 -9.39 16.70
N MET A 42 -9.80 -8.09 17.00
CA MET A 42 -10.07 -7.10 15.95
C MET A 42 -8.84 -6.95 15.05
N ASP A 43 -9.05 -6.91 13.73
CA ASP A 43 -7.95 -6.54 12.85
C ASP A 43 -7.56 -5.07 13.04
N HIS A 44 -6.25 -4.82 13.01
CA HIS A 44 -5.72 -3.48 13.07
C HIS A 44 -6.17 -2.69 11.82
N PRO A 45 -6.69 -1.45 11.96
CA PRO A 45 -7.19 -0.67 10.81
C PRO A 45 -6.17 -0.49 9.69
N TRP A 46 -4.90 -0.22 10.05
CA TRP A 46 -3.80 -0.16 9.07
C TRP A 46 -3.60 -1.48 8.31
N LYS A 47 -3.70 -2.63 9.00
CA LYS A 47 -3.59 -3.96 8.39
C LYS A 47 -4.71 -4.17 7.37
N LEU A 48 -5.96 -3.86 7.74
CA LEU A 48 -7.11 -3.91 6.82
C LEU A 48 -6.91 -3.00 5.61
N HIS A 49 -6.42 -1.78 5.83
CA HIS A 49 -6.12 -0.86 4.73
C HIS A 49 -5.06 -1.42 3.77
N CYS A 50 -3.98 -2.00 4.30
CA CYS A 50 -2.94 -2.64 3.49
C CYS A 50 -3.51 -3.80 2.68
N ILE A 51 -4.26 -4.71 3.30
CA ILE A 51 -4.90 -5.86 2.64
C ILE A 51 -5.78 -5.38 1.49
N ASN A 52 -6.70 -4.44 1.74
CA ASN A 52 -7.61 -3.94 0.72
C ASN A 52 -6.86 -3.26 -0.43
N THR A 53 -5.88 -2.42 -0.10
CA THR A 53 -5.12 -1.66 -1.09
C THR A 53 -4.28 -2.58 -2.01
N ILE A 54 -3.64 -3.59 -1.44
CA ILE A 54 -2.85 -4.59 -2.19
C ILE A 54 -3.77 -5.49 -3.01
N THR A 55 -4.88 -5.94 -2.43
CA THR A 55 -5.87 -6.79 -3.11
C THR A 55 -6.47 -6.07 -4.30
N ASP A 56 -6.89 -4.81 -4.13
CA ASP A 56 -7.43 -3.98 -5.22
C ASP A 56 -6.43 -3.73 -6.34
N LEU A 57 -5.15 -3.56 -6.02
CA LEU A 57 -4.10 -3.45 -7.03
C LEU A 57 -3.96 -4.79 -7.78
N THR A 58 -3.91 -5.90 -7.06
CA THR A 58 -3.76 -7.24 -7.62
C THR A 58 -4.92 -7.59 -8.54
N ILE A 59 -6.17 -7.35 -8.11
CA ILE A 59 -7.37 -7.57 -8.92
C ILE A 59 -7.31 -6.73 -10.20
N ARG A 60 -6.98 -5.44 -10.12
CA ARG A 60 -6.90 -4.56 -11.30
C ARG A 60 -5.82 -4.98 -12.28
N LEU A 61 -4.67 -5.41 -11.79
CA LEU A 61 -3.55 -5.87 -12.63
C LEU A 61 -3.83 -7.21 -13.32
N ASN A 62 -4.69 -8.04 -12.73
CA ASN A 62 -5.09 -9.35 -13.27
C ASN A 62 -6.49 -9.34 -13.89
N SER A 63 -7.10 -8.17 -14.11
CA SER A 63 -8.42 -8.07 -14.75
C SER A 63 -8.30 -8.08 -16.27
N ASP A 64 -9.27 -8.69 -16.95
CA ASP A 64 -9.38 -8.67 -18.42
C ASP A 64 -10.06 -7.40 -18.96
N SER A 65 -10.06 -6.31 -18.18
CA SER A 65 -10.77 -5.06 -18.49
C SER A 65 -9.81 -3.90 -18.74
N TYR A 66 -10.31 -2.76 -19.23
CA TYR A 66 -9.54 -1.52 -19.34
C TYR A 66 -8.88 -1.05 -18.01
N ALA A 67 -9.29 -1.61 -16.86
CA ALA A 67 -8.65 -1.35 -15.57
C ALA A 67 -7.17 -1.78 -15.56
N VAL A 68 -6.78 -2.84 -16.27
CA VAL A 68 -5.37 -3.26 -16.34
C VAL A 68 -4.53 -2.20 -17.05
N THR A 69 -4.93 -1.80 -18.26
CA THR A 69 -4.22 -0.80 -19.06
C THR A 69 -4.14 0.54 -18.32
N SER A 70 -5.25 0.99 -17.73
CA SER A 70 -5.29 2.23 -16.95
C SER A 70 -4.38 2.18 -15.73
N THR A 71 -4.30 1.03 -15.04
CA THR A 71 -3.43 0.82 -13.88
C THR A 71 -1.96 0.82 -14.31
N GLN A 72 -1.62 0.13 -15.40
CA GLN A 72 -0.26 0.11 -15.95
C GLN A 72 0.21 1.51 -16.36
N ILE A 73 -0.63 2.31 -17.05
CA ILE A 73 -0.31 3.70 -17.41
C ILE A 73 -0.02 4.53 -16.16
N ARG A 74 -0.84 4.41 -15.11
CA ARG A 74 -0.60 5.14 -13.85
C ARG A 74 0.70 4.72 -13.18
N LEU A 75 1.02 3.43 -13.18
CA LEU A 75 2.28 2.93 -12.63
C LEU A 75 3.48 3.41 -13.45
N ARG A 76 3.37 3.47 -14.78
CA ARG A 76 4.41 4.04 -15.66
C ARG A 76 4.63 5.52 -15.47
N ASP A 77 3.55 6.29 -15.39
CA ASP A 77 3.64 7.72 -15.08
C ASP A 77 4.34 7.94 -13.72
N ALA A 78 4.03 7.13 -12.72
CA ALA A 78 4.72 7.16 -11.43
C ALA A 78 6.19 6.75 -11.52
N GLN A 79 6.51 5.72 -12.30
CA GLN A 79 7.89 5.27 -12.56
C GLN A 79 8.74 6.41 -13.13
N LEU A 80 8.24 7.05 -14.19
CA LEU A 80 8.91 8.17 -14.87
C LEU A 80 9.07 9.38 -13.95
N LYS A 81 8.01 9.76 -13.23
CA LYS A 81 8.05 10.88 -12.27
C LYS A 81 8.95 10.62 -11.06
N SER A 82 9.22 9.36 -10.75
CA SER A 82 10.12 8.94 -9.67
C SER A 82 11.55 8.65 -10.16
N LEU A 83 11.82 8.85 -11.47
CA LEU A 83 13.10 8.62 -12.12
C LEU A 83 13.62 7.18 -11.94
N ILE A 84 12.71 6.20 -11.93
CA ILE A 84 13.04 4.79 -11.75
C ILE A 84 13.28 4.16 -13.13
N THR A 85 14.51 3.74 -13.41
CA THR A 85 14.89 3.13 -14.70
C THR A 85 14.64 1.63 -14.74
N ASP A 86 14.78 0.96 -13.61
CA ASP A 86 14.57 -0.48 -13.48
C ASP A 86 13.07 -0.81 -13.46
N PRO A 87 12.68 -2.07 -13.74
CA PRO A 87 11.30 -2.49 -13.58
C PRO A 87 10.75 -2.16 -12.20
N ILE A 88 9.71 -1.31 -12.14
CA ILE A 88 9.17 -0.76 -10.88
C ILE A 88 8.72 -1.85 -9.89
N PHE A 89 8.38 -3.04 -10.39
CA PHE A 89 7.97 -4.19 -9.60
C PHE A 89 9.14 -4.93 -8.94
N ASP A 90 10.36 -4.73 -9.42
CA ASP A 90 11.57 -5.38 -8.92
C ASP A 90 12.39 -4.43 -8.02
N CYS A 91 12.12 -3.13 -8.07
CA CYS A 91 12.78 -2.14 -7.25
C CYS A 91 12.47 -2.28 -5.76
N ASP A 92 13.47 -1.97 -4.94
CA ASP A 92 13.32 -1.80 -3.51
C ASP A 92 12.77 -0.39 -3.21
N LEU A 93 11.45 -0.24 -3.34
CA LEU A 93 10.80 1.08 -3.25
C LEU A 93 10.80 1.66 -1.83
N GLN A 94 10.93 0.82 -0.79
CA GLN A 94 10.84 1.25 0.60
C GLN A 94 12.07 2.03 1.06
N VAL A 95 13.23 1.82 0.42
CA VAL A 95 14.49 2.49 0.78
C VAL A 95 14.69 3.82 0.06
N MET A 96 13.77 4.24 -0.81
CA MET A 96 13.90 5.44 -1.64
C MET A 96 13.06 6.60 -1.07
N PRO A 97 13.62 7.55 -0.30
CA PRO A 97 12.83 8.56 0.41
C PRO A 97 12.08 9.52 -0.53
N TRP A 98 12.60 9.72 -1.75
CA TRP A 98 12.02 10.62 -2.77
C TRP A 98 10.78 10.04 -3.46
N ILE A 99 10.43 8.77 -3.23
CA ILE A 99 9.23 8.15 -3.79
C ILE A 99 7.96 8.61 -3.07
N LYS A 100 8.06 8.97 -1.79
CA LYS A 100 6.91 9.28 -0.93
C LYS A 100 5.94 10.31 -1.52
N PRO A 101 6.39 11.45 -2.10
CA PRO A 101 5.48 12.42 -2.72
C PRO A 101 4.71 11.86 -3.93
N GLN A 102 5.31 10.95 -4.70
CA GLN A 102 4.65 10.32 -5.84
C GLN A 102 3.67 9.24 -5.40
N ALA A 103 4.03 8.43 -4.41
CA ALA A 103 3.13 7.45 -3.80
C ALA A 103 1.86 8.12 -3.26
N GLN A 104 1.97 9.27 -2.57
CA GLN A 104 0.80 9.99 -2.03
C GLN A 104 -0.21 10.49 -3.08
N LYS A 105 0.25 10.67 -4.32
CA LYS A 105 -0.56 11.17 -5.44
C LYS A 105 -1.12 10.05 -6.31
N ASN A 106 -0.55 8.85 -6.25
CA ASN A 106 -0.90 7.74 -7.12
C ASN A 106 -1.24 6.50 -6.29
N VAL A 107 -2.54 6.17 -6.22
CA VAL A 107 -3.06 5.05 -5.42
C VAL A 107 -2.44 3.71 -5.82
N SER A 108 -2.28 3.47 -7.13
CA SER A 108 -1.68 2.22 -7.62
C SER A 108 -0.20 2.12 -7.23
N PHE A 109 0.54 3.24 -7.32
CA PHE A 109 1.93 3.26 -6.90
C PHE A 109 2.09 3.14 -5.39
N ASN A 110 1.23 3.78 -4.61
CA ASN A 110 1.20 3.61 -3.16
C ASN A 110 0.94 2.15 -2.76
N ALA A 111 0.01 1.48 -3.44
CA ALA A 111 -0.28 0.08 -3.20
C ALA A 111 0.96 -0.80 -3.45
N LEU A 112 1.72 -0.51 -4.51
CA LEU A 112 2.97 -1.19 -4.81
C LEU A 112 4.04 -0.91 -3.73
N VAL A 113 4.16 0.35 -3.27
CA VAL A 113 5.08 0.72 -2.18
C VAL A 113 4.73 -0.01 -0.89
N ILE A 114 3.45 -0.05 -0.49
CA ILE A 114 3.00 -0.77 0.70
C ILE A 114 3.32 -2.27 0.57
N ALA A 115 3.06 -2.88 -0.59
CA ALA A 115 3.40 -4.29 -0.82
C ALA A 115 4.90 -4.54 -0.63
N LYS A 116 5.76 -3.65 -1.14
CA LYS A 116 7.22 -3.73 -0.94
C LYS A 116 7.64 -3.53 0.51
N THR A 117 7.04 -2.59 1.23
CA THR A 117 7.28 -2.40 2.67
C THR A 117 6.93 -3.64 3.50
N LEU A 118 5.97 -4.44 3.04
CA LEU A 118 5.56 -5.70 3.67
C LEU A 118 6.33 -6.93 3.12
N ASP A 119 7.41 -6.71 2.36
CA ASP A 119 8.23 -7.74 1.71
C ASP A 119 7.41 -8.70 0.82
N MET A 120 6.36 -8.19 0.18
CA MET A 120 5.50 -8.97 -0.71
C MET A 120 5.98 -8.86 -2.16
N THR A 121 6.14 -10.01 -2.81
CA THR A 121 6.36 -10.11 -4.25
C THR A 121 5.03 -10.19 -4.98
N MET A 122 4.77 -9.28 -5.92
CA MET A 122 3.62 -9.37 -6.82
C MET A 122 3.98 -10.27 -8.01
N ALA A 123 3.34 -11.43 -8.11
CA ALA A 123 3.29 -12.21 -9.34
C ALA A 123 2.25 -11.57 -10.25
N ILE A 124 2.65 -11.20 -11.46
CA ILE A 124 1.75 -10.62 -12.46
C ILE A 124 1.94 -11.43 -13.73
N ASP A 125 1.21 -12.54 -13.84
CA ASP A 125 1.32 -13.50 -14.94
C ASP A 125 1.18 -12.87 -16.35
N PRO A 126 0.35 -11.83 -16.59
CA PRO A 126 0.24 -11.26 -17.93
C PRO A 126 1.23 -10.11 -18.23
N ILE A 127 2.04 -9.65 -17.27
CA ILE A 127 2.92 -8.49 -17.49
C ILE A 127 4.32 -8.94 -17.86
N ASP A 128 4.69 -8.75 -19.12
CA ASP A 128 6.08 -8.75 -19.55
C ASP A 128 6.84 -7.67 -18.75
N ARG A 129 7.79 -8.09 -17.92
CA ARG A 129 8.59 -7.18 -17.10
C ARG A 129 9.67 -6.46 -17.91
N SER A 130 10.07 -7.01 -19.05
CA SER A 130 11.15 -6.45 -19.88
C SER A 130 10.77 -5.08 -20.46
N ILE A 131 9.49 -4.87 -20.77
CA ILE A 131 9.01 -3.57 -21.21
C ILE A 131 9.13 -2.51 -20.10
N TRP A 132 9.26 -2.91 -18.83
CA TRP A 132 9.34 -2.01 -17.67
C TRP A 132 10.69 -1.33 -17.47
N SER A 133 11.72 -1.73 -18.19
CA SER A 133 12.98 -1.00 -18.24
C SER A 133 12.83 0.29 -19.03
N VAL A 134 13.24 1.42 -18.45
CA VAL A 134 13.36 2.70 -19.17
C VAL A 134 14.77 2.81 -19.71
N LEU A 135 14.92 2.58 -21.02
CA LEU A 135 16.20 2.76 -21.70
C LEU A 135 16.43 4.27 -21.91
N GLY A 136 17.62 4.74 -21.54
CA GLY A 136 18.05 6.11 -21.86
C GLY A 136 18.03 6.35 -23.37
N GLY A 137 17.73 7.57 -23.79
CA GLY A 137 17.90 7.98 -25.17
C GLY A 137 19.38 7.83 -25.57
N LYS A 138 19.66 7.14 -26.68
CA LYS A 138 21.00 7.20 -27.29
C LYS A 138 21.29 8.67 -27.58
N SER A 139 22.30 9.20 -26.90
CA SER A 139 22.87 10.52 -27.17
C SER A 139 23.58 10.53 -28.51
#